data_AF-A0A3D1PPE7-F1
#
_entry.id   AF-A0A3D1PPE7-F1
#
_cell.length_a   1.000
_cell.length_b   1.000
_cell.length_c   1.000
_cell.angle_alpha   90.00
_cell.angle_beta   90.00
_cell.angle_gamma   90.00
#
_symmetry.space_group_name_H-M   'P 1'
#
loop_
_entity.id
_entity.type
_entity.pdbx_description
1 polymer ?
#
loop_
_entity_poly.entity_id
_entity_poly.type
_entity_poly.pdbx_seq_one_letter_code
_entity_poly.pdbx_strand_id
1 'polypeptide(L)'
;MKKVSLRELVADKIIFSILIAMYYWMWARNDWKDYYTTVQDVIFAFSFYYFVSRAIRVKKYKQESPDEMAEANLWRCDAICLKISVAAFIVIGFTCAVGRMVLTTEIIGYGLMATLILISVVRTIIFYLMDKKGL
;
A
#
# COMPACT_ATOMS: atom_id res chain seq x y z
N MET A 1 -0.03 27.24 -10.91
CA MET A 1 0.63 25.94 -11.12
C MET A 1 0.04 24.95 -10.12
N LYS A 2 -0.43 23.76 -10.53
CA LYS A 2 -1.04 22.79 -9.60
C LYS A 2 0.04 22.18 -8.69
N LYS A 3 -0.03 22.42 -7.38
CA LYS A 3 0.89 21.80 -6.41
C LYS A 3 0.50 20.32 -6.17
N VAL A 4 1.43 19.51 -5.69
CA VAL A 4 1.11 18.14 -5.24
C VAL A 4 0.62 18.24 -3.80
N SER A 5 -0.62 17.82 -3.56
CA SER A 5 -1.22 17.82 -2.21
C SER A 5 -0.81 16.59 -1.41
N LEU A 6 -0.84 16.70 -0.08
CA LEU A 6 -0.58 15.57 0.82
C LEU A 6 -1.60 14.43 0.62
N ARG A 7 -2.86 14.77 0.30
CA ARG A 7 -3.92 13.80 -0.05
C ARG A 7 -3.52 12.92 -1.23
N GLU A 8 -2.96 13.52 -2.27
CA GLU A 8 -2.53 12.78 -3.46
C GLU A 8 -1.38 11.81 -3.12
N LEU A 9 -0.43 12.24 -2.29
CA LEU A 9 0.67 11.39 -1.84
C LEU A 9 0.20 10.22 -0.96
N VAL A 10 -0.81 10.43 -0.12
CA VAL A 10 -1.40 9.37 0.70
C VAL A 10 -2.17 8.38 -0.18
N ALA A 11 -2.96 8.86 -1.14
CA ALA A 11 -3.73 8.01 -2.06
C ALA A 11 -2.84 7.14 -2.94
N ASP A 12 -1.68 7.65 -3.40
CA ASP A 12 -0.74 6.86 -4.20
C ASP A 12 -0.19 5.63 -3.46
N LYS A 13 -0.17 5.65 -2.13
CA LYS A 13 0.26 4.48 -1.34
C LYS A 13 -0.65 3.27 -1.56
N ILE A 14 -1.93 3.48 -1.93
CA ILE A 14 -2.83 2.40 -2.34
C ILE A 14 -2.31 1.75 -3.62
N ILE A 15 -1.95 2.56 -4.62
CA ILE A 15 -1.42 2.06 -5.91
C ILE A 15 -0.15 1.25 -5.67
N PHE A 16 0.76 1.72 -4.81
CA PHE A 16 1.95 0.96 -4.43
C PHE A 16 1.61 -0.37 -3.78
N SER A 17 0.66 -0.42 -2.84
CA SER A 17 0.27 -1.66 -2.18
C SER A 17 -0.30 -2.70 -3.16
N ILE A 18 -1.10 -2.24 -4.14
CA ILE A 18 -1.69 -3.09 -5.18
C ILE A 18 -0.59 -3.63 -6.11
N LEU A 19 0.35 -2.77 -6.53
CA LEU A 19 1.47 -3.20 -7.38
C LEU A 19 2.32 -4.27 -6.68
N ILE A 20 2.66 -4.06 -5.41
CA ILE A 20 3.41 -5.06 -4.62
C ILE A 20 2.60 -6.36 -4.49
N ALA A 21 1.28 -6.30 -4.29
CA ALA A 21 0.43 -7.49 -4.22
C ALA A 21 0.40 -8.26 -5.55
N MET A 22 0.35 -7.56 -6.68
CA MET A 22 0.46 -8.19 -8.00
C MET A 22 1.83 -8.85 -8.20
N TYR A 23 2.91 -8.17 -7.80
CA TYR A 23 4.25 -8.77 -7.83
C TYR A 23 4.34 -10.01 -6.95
N TYR A 24 3.87 -9.93 -5.70
CA TYR A 24 3.85 -11.06 -4.79
C TYR A 24 3.08 -12.24 -5.38
N TRP A 25 1.88 -11.99 -5.95
CA TRP A 25 1.07 -13.02 -6.59
C TRP A 25 1.82 -13.72 -7.72
N MET A 26 2.54 -13.00 -8.59
CA MET A 26 3.32 -13.62 -9.67
C MET A 26 4.43 -14.54 -9.15
N TRP A 27 5.08 -14.17 -8.04
CA TRP A 27 6.17 -14.96 -7.46
C TRP A 27 5.70 -16.11 -6.56
N ALA A 28 4.56 -15.97 -5.92
CA ALA A 28 4.01 -16.98 -5.01
C ALA A 28 3.35 -18.17 -5.72
N ARG A 29 3.23 -18.13 -7.04
CA ARG A 29 2.57 -19.19 -7.83
C ARG A 29 3.55 -20.29 -8.22
N ASN A 30 3.12 -21.53 -8.02
CA ASN A 30 3.85 -22.71 -8.45
C ASN A 30 3.50 -23.17 -9.88
N ASP A 31 2.41 -22.66 -10.49
CA ASP A 31 1.89 -23.12 -11.77
C ASP A 31 2.30 -22.23 -12.96
N TRP A 32 3.59 -21.97 -13.16
CA TRP A 32 4.06 -21.03 -14.19
C TRP A 32 3.51 -21.34 -15.59
N LYS A 33 2.94 -20.33 -16.26
CA LYS A 33 2.43 -20.40 -17.63
C LYS A 33 3.09 -19.33 -18.48
N ASP A 34 3.27 -19.62 -19.78
CA ASP A 34 4.02 -18.75 -20.70
C ASP A 34 3.48 -17.30 -20.77
N TYR A 35 2.16 -17.13 -20.65
CA TYR A 35 1.55 -15.79 -20.66
C TYR A 35 1.88 -14.96 -19.42
N TYR A 36 2.35 -15.56 -18.32
CA TYR A 36 2.76 -14.80 -17.12
C TYR A 36 3.99 -13.94 -17.37
N THR A 37 4.90 -14.36 -18.24
CA THR A 37 6.05 -13.53 -18.64
C THR A 37 5.56 -12.23 -19.25
N THR A 38 4.59 -12.30 -20.16
CA THR A 38 3.97 -11.11 -20.76
C THR A 38 3.26 -10.25 -19.71
N VAL A 39 2.54 -10.86 -18.76
CA VAL A 39 1.88 -10.12 -17.67
C VAL A 39 2.92 -9.41 -16.80
N GLN A 40 4.02 -10.07 -16.46
CA GLN A 40 5.09 -9.51 -15.65
C GLN A 40 5.78 -8.33 -16.36
N ASP A 41 6.06 -8.45 -17.64
CA ASP A 41 6.66 -7.37 -18.45
C ASP A 41 5.74 -6.14 -18.52
N VAL A 42 4.42 -6.37 -18.69
CA VAL A 42 3.43 -5.28 -18.71
C VAL A 42 3.34 -4.60 -17.35
N ILE A 43 3.26 -5.36 -16.25
CA ILE A 43 3.23 -4.81 -14.89
C ILE A 43 4.52 -4.05 -14.58
N PHE A 44 5.67 -4.55 -15.04
CA PHE A 44 6.96 -3.89 -14.88
C PHE A 44 7.05 -2.59 -15.66
N ALA A 45 6.70 -2.60 -16.95
CA ALA A 45 6.68 -1.39 -17.77
C ALA A 45 5.71 -0.34 -17.20
N PHE A 46 4.51 -0.75 -16.78
CA PHE A 46 3.55 0.12 -16.13
C PHE A 46 4.10 0.73 -14.82
N SER A 47 4.65 -0.12 -13.95
CA SER A 47 5.23 0.32 -12.67
C SER A 47 6.35 1.33 -12.92
N PHE A 48 7.29 1.00 -13.81
CA PHE A 48 8.40 1.88 -14.15
C PHE A 48 7.92 3.23 -14.68
N TYR A 49 7.02 3.23 -15.65
CA TYR A 49 6.43 4.46 -16.20
C TYR A 49 5.71 5.28 -15.12
N TYR A 50 4.92 4.63 -14.27
CA TYR A 50 4.19 5.28 -13.19
C TYR A 50 5.13 5.93 -12.17
N PHE A 51 6.16 5.22 -11.71
CA PHE A 51 7.15 5.74 -10.77
C PHE A 51 7.96 6.91 -11.35
N VAL A 52 8.42 6.79 -12.60
CA VAL A 52 9.14 7.88 -13.28
C VAL A 52 8.24 9.11 -13.43
N SER A 53 7.01 8.93 -13.91
CA SER A 53 6.03 10.01 -14.05
C SER A 53 5.72 10.66 -12.69
N ARG A 54 5.61 9.87 -11.63
CA ARG A 54 5.39 10.36 -10.26
C ARG A 54 6.57 11.16 -9.75
N ALA A 55 7.79 10.66 -9.91
CA ALA A 55 9.02 11.34 -9.50
C ALA A 55 9.18 12.69 -10.23
N ILE A 56 8.92 12.70 -11.55
CA ILE A 56 8.92 13.94 -12.35
C ILE A 56 7.86 14.91 -11.82
N ARG A 57 6.65 14.44 -11.52
CA ARG A 57 5.56 15.29 -11.00
C ARG A 57 5.92 15.91 -9.65
N VAL A 58 6.45 15.13 -8.71
CA VAL A 58 6.87 15.63 -7.39
C VAL A 58 8.04 16.62 -7.51
N LYS A 59 8.96 16.41 -8.46
CA LYS A 59 10.07 17.35 -8.71
C LYS A 59 9.61 18.63 -9.41
N LYS A 60 8.71 18.52 -10.39
CA LYS A 60 8.22 19.64 -11.22
C LYS A 60 7.23 20.54 -10.48
N TYR A 61 6.39 19.94 -9.65
CA TYR A 61 5.42 20.66 -8.84
C TYR A 61 5.90 20.58 -7.40
N LYS A 62 6.38 21.72 -6.83
CA LYS A 62 6.69 21.79 -5.40
C LYS A 62 5.50 21.20 -4.63
N GLN A 63 5.79 20.23 -3.77
CA GLN A 63 4.82 19.74 -2.80
C GLN A 63 4.24 20.96 -2.09
N GLU A 64 2.92 21.01 -2.00
CA GLU A 64 2.27 22.03 -1.19
C GLU A 64 2.88 21.93 0.20
N SER A 65 3.37 23.05 0.75
CA SER A 65 3.90 23.06 2.12
C SER A 65 2.83 22.39 2.98
N PRO A 66 3.09 21.20 3.53
CA PRO A 66 2.08 20.52 4.30
C PRO A 66 1.72 21.46 5.43
N ASP A 67 0.46 21.85 5.51
CA ASP A 67 -0.02 22.62 6.65
C ASP A 67 0.34 21.82 7.91
N GLU A 68 0.84 22.48 8.95
CA GLU A 68 1.25 21.81 10.21
C GLU A 68 0.15 20.86 10.73
N MET A 69 -1.11 21.24 10.53
CA MET A 69 -2.29 20.42 10.85
C MET A 69 -2.39 19.15 9.99
N ALA A 70 -2.11 19.24 8.68
CA ALA A 70 -2.14 18.08 7.78
C ALA A 70 -1.02 17.09 8.09
N GLU A 71 0.15 17.58 8.48
CA GLU A 71 1.25 16.74 8.95
C GLU A 71 0.90 16.06 10.27
N ALA A 72 0.38 16.79 11.27
CA ALA A 72 -0.06 16.22 12.53
C ALA A 72 -1.15 15.14 12.34
N ASN A 73 -2.08 15.36 11.42
CA ASN A 73 -3.10 14.38 11.05
C ASN A 73 -2.51 13.14 10.40
N LEU A 74 -1.48 13.30 9.57
CA LEU A 74 -0.76 12.16 9.00
C LEU A 74 -0.08 11.31 10.08
N TRP A 75 0.59 11.94 11.05
CA TRP A 75 1.21 11.24 12.18
C TRP A 75 0.18 10.51 13.06
N ARG A 76 -0.96 11.14 13.35
CA ARG A 76 -2.07 10.50 14.07
C ARG A 76 -2.62 9.30 13.30
N CYS A 77 -2.82 9.46 12.00
CA CYS A 77 -3.26 8.39 11.12
C CYS A 77 -2.26 7.23 11.11
N ASP A 78 -0.96 7.52 11.02
CA ASP A 78 0.11 6.51 11.01
C ASP A 78 0.19 5.77 12.36
N ALA A 79 -0.04 6.45 13.47
CA ALA A 79 -0.12 5.82 14.79
C ALA A 79 -1.33 4.88 14.94
N ILE A 80 -2.51 5.28 14.45
CA ILE A 80 -3.72 4.42 14.45
C ILE A 80 -3.51 3.21 13.54
N CYS A 81 -3.03 3.47 12.33
CA CYS A 81 -2.67 2.48 11.33
C CYS A 81 -1.69 1.45 11.91
N LEU A 82 -0.63 1.89 12.60
CA LEU A 82 0.33 0.99 13.23
C LEU A 82 -0.31 0.07 14.28
N LYS A 83 -1.21 0.60 15.12
CA LYS A 83 -1.94 -0.23 16.11
C LYS A 83 -2.79 -1.31 15.44
N ILE A 84 -3.46 -0.97 14.35
CA ILE A 84 -4.24 -1.92 13.54
C ILE A 84 -3.31 -2.97 12.92
N SER A 85 -2.17 -2.56 12.35
CA SER A 85 -1.17 -3.47 11.80
C SER A 85 -0.65 -4.47 12.83
N VAL A 86 -0.34 -4.00 14.04
CA VAL A 86 0.13 -4.86 15.14
C VAL A 86 -0.94 -5.90 15.48
N ALA A 87 -2.20 -5.50 15.63
CA ALA A 87 -3.30 -6.43 15.88
C ALA A 87 -3.45 -7.46 14.75
N ALA A 88 -3.38 -7.02 13.49
CA ALA A 88 -3.46 -7.90 12.33
C ALA A 88 -2.30 -8.91 12.29
N PHE A 89 -1.06 -8.49 12.55
CA PHE A 89 0.10 -9.39 12.57
C PHE A 89 0.04 -10.38 13.73
N ILE A 90 -0.48 -9.99 14.89
CA ILE A 90 -0.73 -10.94 15.99
C ILE A 90 -1.72 -12.02 15.54
N VAL A 91 -2.86 -11.63 14.97
CA VAL A 91 -3.88 -12.57 14.48
C VAL A 91 -3.30 -13.51 13.42
N ILE A 92 -2.56 -12.98 12.45
CA ILE A 92 -1.89 -13.78 11.42
C ILE A 92 -0.90 -14.75 12.07
N GLY A 93 -0.06 -14.28 13.00
CA GLY A 93 0.93 -15.12 13.69
C GLY A 93 0.31 -16.28 14.47
N PHE A 94 -0.76 -16.02 15.24
CA PHE A 94 -1.49 -17.07 15.95
C PHE A 94 -2.19 -18.04 14.99
N THR A 95 -2.78 -17.53 13.91
CA THR A 95 -3.40 -18.36 12.88
C THR A 95 -2.37 -19.27 12.21
N CYS A 96 -1.16 -18.76 11.94
CA CYS A 96 -0.04 -19.56 11.44
C CYS A 96 0.38 -20.67 12.42
N ALA A 97 0.39 -20.38 13.72
CA ALA A 97 0.77 -21.36 14.74
C ALA A 97 -0.26 -22.49 14.87
N VAL A 98 -1.55 -22.14 14.91
CA VAL A 98 -2.67 -23.11 15.03
C VAL A 98 -2.85 -23.91 13.74
N GLY A 99 -2.77 -23.23 12.59
CA GLY A 99 -2.97 -23.83 11.27
C GLY A 99 -1.71 -24.42 10.65
N ARG A 100 -0.62 -24.65 11.42
CA ARG A 100 0.70 -25.06 10.90
C ARG A 100 0.65 -26.27 9.95
N MET A 101 -0.29 -27.19 10.15
CA MET A 101 -0.42 -28.40 9.32
C MET A 101 -1.30 -28.20 8.07
N VAL A 102 -2.00 -27.08 7.95
CA VAL A 102 -3.00 -26.81 6.89
C VAL A 102 -2.64 -25.56 6.07
N LEU A 103 -1.98 -24.57 6.66
CA LEU A 103 -1.62 -23.32 6.01
C LEU A 103 -0.27 -23.44 5.32
N THR A 104 -0.27 -23.32 3.99
CA THR A 104 0.97 -23.15 3.22
C THR A 104 1.53 -21.74 3.42
N THR A 105 2.84 -21.60 3.21
CA THR A 105 3.54 -20.30 3.27
C THR A 105 2.97 -19.29 2.27
N GLU A 106 2.42 -19.75 1.15
CA GLU A 106 1.71 -18.95 0.16
C GLU A 106 0.45 -18.30 0.75
N ILE A 107 -0.40 -19.08 1.43
CA ILE A 107 -1.64 -18.57 2.04
C ILE A 107 -1.33 -17.49 3.09
N ILE A 108 -0.28 -17.72 3.88
CA ILE A 108 0.19 -16.76 4.89
C ILE A 108 0.62 -15.46 4.22
N GLY A 109 1.41 -15.54 3.15
CA GLY A 109 1.87 -14.34 2.45
C GLY A 109 0.75 -13.61 1.71
N TYR A 110 -0.26 -14.29 1.18
CA TYR A 110 -1.48 -13.64 0.68
C TYR A 110 -2.22 -12.87 1.78
N GLY A 111 -2.28 -13.43 3.00
CA GLY A 111 -2.83 -12.74 4.17
C GLY A 111 -2.06 -11.46 4.54
N LEU A 112 -0.73 -11.49 4.45
CA LEU A 112 0.11 -10.30 4.63
C LEU A 112 -0.13 -9.25 3.54
N MET A 113 -0.24 -9.65 2.27
CA MET A 113 -0.55 -8.74 1.16
C MET A 113 -1.93 -8.09 1.29
N ALA A 114 -2.94 -8.87 1.68
CA ALA A 114 -4.28 -8.36 1.95
C ALA A 114 -4.26 -7.33 3.09
N THR A 115 -3.48 -7.59 4.14
CA THR A 115 -3.29 -6.69 5.27
C THR A 115 -2.66 -5.37 4.82
N LEU A 116 -1.61 -5.41 3.99
CA LEU A 116 -0.97 -4.22 3.43
C LEU A 116 -1.95 -3.35 2.62
N ILE A 117 -2.76 -3.96 1.74
CA ILE A 117 -3.77 -3.24 0.96
C ILE A 117 -4.81 -2.62 1.90
N LEU A 118 -5.37 -3.41 2.83
CA LEU A 118 -6.39 -2.94 3.76
C LEU A 118 -5.89 -1.75 4.58
N ILE A 119 -4.67 -1.83 5.10
CA ILE A 119 -4.04 -0.76 5.86
C ILE A 119 -3.86 0.51 5.00
N SER A 120 -3.41 0.37 3.75
CA SER A 120 -3.23 1.52 2.84
C SER A 120 -4.55 2.25 2.56
N VAL A 121 -5.64 1.49 2.41
CA VAL A 121 -6.99 2.02 2.20
C VAL A 121 -7.50 2.70 3.47
N VAL A 122 -7.40 2.03 4.62
CA VAL A 122 -7.81 2.58 5.93
C VAL A 122 -7.06 3.88 6.22
N ARG A 123 -5.73 3.93 6.01
CA ARG A 123 -4.92 5.15 6.16
C ARG A 123 -5.46 6.28 5.30
N THR A 124 -5.79 6.00 4.04
CA THR A 124 -6.30 7.02 3.11
C THR A 124 -7.68 7.54 3.52
N ILE A 125 -8.58 6.64 3.97
CA ILE A 125 -9.92 7.02 4.45
C ILE A 125 -9.82 7.86 5.72
N ILE A 126 -9.03 7.44 6.72
CA ILE A 126 -8.86 8.18 7.98
C ILE A 126 -8.29 9.56 7.70
N PHE A 127 -7.23 9.65 6.88
CA PHE A 127 -6.63 10.92 6.50
C PHE A 127 -7.64 11.85 5.82
N TYR A 128 -8.43 11.33 4.87
CA TYR A 128 -9.47 12.11 4.21
C TYR A 128 -10.56 12.62 5.17
N LEU A 129 -10.99 11.79 6.13
CA LEU A 129 -11.99 12.16 7.11
C LEU A 129 -11.48 13.22 8.11
N MET A 130 -10.22 13.12 8.54
CA MET A 130 -9.61 14.09 9.44
C MET A 130 -9.40 15.44 8.74
N ASP A 131 -8.92 15.41 7.49
CA ASP A 131 -8.68 16.61 6.71
C ASP A 131 -9.98 17.32 6.29
N LYS A 132 -11.10 16.60 6.15
CA LYS A 132 -12.43 17.21 5.95
C LYS A 132 -12.99 17.86 7.22
N LYS A 133 -12.61 17.37 8.40
CA LYS A 133 -13.09 17.88 9.70
C LYS A 133 -12.25 19.04 10.23
N GLY A 134 -11.09 19.33 9.64
CA GLY A 134 -10.16 20.36 10.13
C GLY A 134 -9.59 20.05 11.52
N LEU A 135 -9.48 18.76 11.86
CA LEU A 135 -8.94 18.27 13.13
C LEU A 135 -7.42 18.27 13.19
#